data_AF-A0A1D2MXW4-F1
#
_entry.id   AF-A0A1D2MXW4-F1
#
_cell.length_a   1.000
_cell.length_b   1.000
_cell.length_c   1.000
_cell.angle_alpha   90.00
_cell.angle_beta   90.00
_cell.angle_gamma   90.00
#
_symmetry.space_group_name_H-M   'P 1'
#
loop_
_entity.id
_entity.type
_entity.pdbx_description
1 polymer ?
#
loop_
_entity_poly.entity_id
_entity_poly.type
_entity_poly.pdbx_seq_one_letter_code
_entity_poly.pdbx_strand_id
1 'polypeptide(L)'
;MFSSGPNYQKLKTNLRLSLNRLKLLEKKKTELALKARKEIADYIQDGKVERAKIRVEHIIREDYIVEAMEIVEMYCDLLFSEIWPY
;
A
#
# COMPACT_ATOMS: atom_id res chain seq x y z
N MET A 1 11.56 27.48 26.59
CA MET A 1 12.50 27.21 25.48
C MET A 1 11.96 26.04 24.68
N PHE A 2 11.23 26.30 23.60
CA PHE A 2 10.81 25.25 22.67
C PHE A 2 11.95 25.06 21.67
N SER A 3 12.73 23.99 21.81
CA SER A 3 13.61 23.58 20.71
C SER A 3 12.74 22.93 19.64
N SER A 4 12.18 23.74 18.74
CA SER A 4 11.41 23.31 17.56
C SER A 4 12.34 22.85 16.42
N GLY A 5 13.43 22.17 16.76
CA GLY A 5 14.36 21.60 15.79
C GLY A 5 13.90 20.21 15.33
N PRO A 6 14.14 19.83 14.06
CA PRO A 6 13.83 18.50 13.58
C PRO A 6 14.67 17.42 14.28
N ASN A 7 14.01 16.35 14.76
CA ASN A 7 14.70 15.19 15.32
C ASN A 7 15.01 14.17 14.21
N TYR A 8 16.21 14.30 13.65
CA TYR A 8 16.72 13.48 12.56
C TYR A 8 16.82 11.99 12.91
N GLN A 9 17.18 11.63 14.14
CA GLN A 9 17.28 10.24 14.56
C GLN A 9 15.91 9.56 14.61
N LYS A 10 14.90 10.27 15.12
CA LYS A 10 13.51 9.80 15.13
C LYS A 10 12.96 9.66 13.70
N LEU A 11 13.26 10.62 12.82
CA LEU A 11 12.89 10.57 11.41
C LEU A 11 13.48 9.34 10.71
N LYS A 12 14.79 9.08 10.88
CA LYS A 12 15.49 7.93 10.29
C LYS A 12 14.85 6.60 10.69
N THR A 13 14.53 6.43 11.98
CA THR A 13 13.87 5.22 12.48
C THR A 13 12.48 5.06 11.92
N ASN A 14 11.68 6.13 11.91
CA ASN A 14 10.32 6.09 11.39
C ASN A 14 10.28 5.80 9.88
N LEU A 15 11.19 6.38 9.08
CA LEU A 15 11.30 6.09 7.65
C LEU A 15 11.58 4.60 7.40
N ARG A 16 12.54 4.01 8.11
CA ARG A 16 12.82 2.56 8.00
C ARG A 16 11.64 1.70 8.39
N LEU A 17 10.89 2.07 9.44
CA LEU A 17 9.69 1.35 9.85
C LEU A 17 8.59 1.47 8.79
N SER A 18 8.38 2.67 8.24
CA SER A 18 7.41 2.91 7.17
C SER A 18 7.74 2.11 5.91
N LEU A 19 8.99 2.09 5.46
CA LEU A 19 9.43 1.30 4.30
C LEU A 19 9.13 -0.19 4.48
N ASN A 20 9.48 -0.76 5.63
CA ASN A 20 9.18 -2.17 5.91
C ASN A 20 7.66 -2.43 5.99
N ARG A 21 6.90 -1.48 6.51
CA ARG A 21 5.44 -1.60 6.64
C ARG A 21 4.75 -1.53 5.29
N LEU A 22 5.18 -0.65 4.38
CA LEU A 22 4.61 -0.49 3.04
C LEU A 22 4.79 -1.76 2.23
N LYS A 23 6.03 -2.26 2.07
CA LYS A 23 6.33 -3.57 1.46
C LYS A 23 5.45 -4.73 1.95
N LEU A 24 5.23 -4.80 3.27
CA LEU A 24 4.40 -5.86 3.86
C LEU A 24 2.92 -5.69 3.52
N LEU A 25 2.42 -4.45 3.55
CA LEU A 25 1.04 -4.15 3.21
C LEU A 25 0.74 -4.35 1.73
N GLU A 26 1.65 -3.92 0.84
CA GLU A 26 1.57 -4.16 -0.60
C GLU A 26 1.43 -5.65 -0.89
N LYS A 27 2.38 -6.47 -0.43
CA LYS A 27 2.33 -7.92 -0.62
C LYS A 27 1.02 -8.53 -0.12
N LYS A 28 0.58 -8.14 1.09
CA LYS A 28 -0.69 -8.63 1.66
C LYS A 28 -1.89 -8.22 0.81
N LYS A 29 -1.93 -6.98 0.34
CA LYS A 29 -3.04 -6.44 -0.46
C LYS A 29 -3.09 -7.09 -1.84
N THR A 30 -1.95 -7.29 -2.49
CA THR A 30 -1.87 -8.02 -3.78
C THR A 30 -2.36 -9.45 -3.66
N GLU A 31 -1.98 -10.17 -2.60
CA GLU A 31 -2.48 -11.53 -2.35
C GLU A 31 -4.00 -11.57 -2.12
N LEU A 32 -4.55 -10.59 -1.40
CA LEU A 32 -5.99 -10.46 -1.18
C LEU A 32 -6.73 -10.12 -2.48
N ALA A 33 -6.18 -9.24 -3.31
CA ALA A 33 -6.74 -8.89 -4.61
C ALA A 33 -6.82 -10.12 -5.54
N LEU A 34 -5.78 -10.97 -5.57
CA LEU A 34 -5.78 -12.23 -6.33
C LEU A 34 -6.89 -13.18 -5.88
N LYS A 35 -7.14 -13.29 -4.56
CA LYS A 35 -8.25 -14.11 -4.05
C LYS A 35 -9.61 -13.51 -4.42
N ALA A 36 -9.78 -12.20 -4.28
CA ALA A 36 -11.01 -11.50 -4.62
C ALA A 36 -11.38 -11.63 -6.11
N ARG A 37 -10.38 -11.71 -7.01
CA ARG A 37 -10.61 -11.95 -8.44
C ARG A 37 -11.24 -13.31 -8.72
N LYS A 38 -10.94 -14.34 -7.92
CA LYS A 38 -11.60 -15.65 -8.02
C LYS A 38 -13.06 -15.58 -7.58
N GLU A 39 -13.37 -14.86 -6.50
CA GLU A 39 -14.74 -14.66 -6.03
C GLU A 39 -15.64 -14.00 -7.08
N ILE A 40 -15.09 -13.12 -7.93
CA ILE A 40 -15.83 -12.54 -9.05
C ILE A 40 -16.22 -13.61 -10.06
N ALA A 41 -15.31 -14.54 -10.38
CA ALA A 41 -15.62 -15.64 -11.29
C ALA A 41 -16.76 -16.51 -10.73
N ASP A 42 -16.72 -16.81 -9.43
CA ASP A 42 -17.78 -17.56 -8.75
C ASP A 42 -19.13 -16.82 -8.81
N TYR A 43 -19.14 -15.49 -8.57
CA TYR A 43 -20.38 -14.69 -8.70
C TYR A 43 -20.94 -14.66 -10.12
N ILE A 44 -20.09 -14.65 -11.14
CA ILE A 44 -20.53 -14.68 -12.54
C ILE A 44 -21.10 -16.06 -12.88
N GLN A 45 -20.46 -17.15 -12.43
CA GLN A 45 -20.96 -18.51 -12.62
C GLN A 45 -22.32 -18.74 -11.95
N ASP A 46 -22.52 -18.15 -10.76
CA ASP A 46 -23.79 -18.16 -10.03
C ASP A 46 -24.87 -17.24 -10.63
N GLY A 47 -24.58 -16.49 -11.70
CA GLY A 47 -25.50 -15.52 -12.30
C GLY A 47 -25.71 -14.23 -11.48
N LYS A 48 -24.91 -13.98 -10.44
CA LYS A 48 -25.01 -12.83 -9.53
C LYS A 48 -24.24 -11.61 -10.07
N VAL A 49 -24.59 -11.16 -11.27
CA VAL A 49 -23.85 -10.12 -12.00
C VAL A 49 -23.76 -8.80 -11.21
N GLU A 50 -24.83 -8.36 -10.56
CA GLU A 50 -24.82 -7.09 -9.83
C GLU A 50 -23.86 -7.12 -8.62
N ARG A 51 -23.78 -8.27 -7.93
CA ARG A 51 -22.82 -8.48 -6.86
C ARG A 51 -21.39 -8.55 -7.37
N ALA A 52 -21.19 -9.14 -8.55
CA ALA A 52 -19.90 -9.17 -9.23
C ALA A 52 -19.40 -7.75 -9.56
N LYS A 53 -20.28 -6.86 -10.05
CA LYS A 53 -19.92 -5.44 -10.33
C LYS A 53 -19.44 -4.70 -9.09
N ILE A 54 -20.20 -4.79 -7.99
CA ILE A 54 -19.81 -4.17 -6.70
C ILE A 54 -18.45 -4.71 -6.24
N ARG A 55 -18.22 -6.02 -6.41
CA ARG A 55 -16.94 -6.65 -6.04
C ARG A 55 -15.78 -6.16 -6.92
N VAL A 56 -16.00 -6.00 -8.22
CA VAL A 56 -15.01 -5.44 -9.17
C VAL A 56 -14.62 -4.02 -8.77
N GLU A 57 -15.58 -3.13 -8.49
CA GLU A 57 -15.29 -1.75 -8.06
C GLU A 57 -14.43 -1.70 -6.80
N HIS A 58 -14.70 -2.60 -5.84
CA HIS A 58 -13.89 -2.71 -4.65
C HIS A 58 -12.46 -3.16 -4.96
N ILE A 59 -12.26 -4.12 -5.85
CA ILE A 59 -10.91 -4.56 -6.26
C ILE A 59 -10.15 -3.42 -6.96
N ILE A 60 -10.81 -2.68 -7.87
CA ILE A 60 -10.17 -1.55 -8.55
C ILE A 60 -9.69 -0.51 -7.54
N ARG A 61 -10.51 -0.20 -6.51
CA ARG A 61 -10.10 0.72 -5.44
C ARG A 61 -8.91 0.20 -4.64
N GLU A 62 -8.88 -1.10 -4.36
CA GLU A 62 -7.76 -1.72 -3.65
C GLU A 62 -6.47 -1.72 -4.49
N ASP A 63 -6.57 -1.96 -5.80
CA ASP A 63 -5.44 -1.87 -6.73
C ASP A 63 -4.85 -0.44 -6.74
N TYR A 64 -5.69 0.60 -6.79
CA TYR A 64 -5.22 2.00 -6.65
C TYR A 64 -4.56 2.31 -5.31
N ILE A 65 -4.99 1.67 -4.21
CA ILE A 65 -4.36 1.84 -2.90
C ILE A 65 -2.95 1.24 -2.90
N VAL A 66 -2.76 0.09 -3.56
CA VAL A 66 -1.44 -0.53 -3.69
C VAL A 66 -0.51 0.37 -4.51
N GLU A 67 -0.96 0.88 -5.66
CA GLU A 67 -0.18 1.83 -6.47
C GLU A 67 0.20 3.08 -5.66
N ALA A 68 -0.72 3.61 -4.86
CA ALA A 68 -0.43 4.75 -3.99
C ALA A 68 0.61 4.41 -2.90
N MET A 69 0.58 3.20 -2.34
CA MET A 69 1.58 2.74 -1.37
C MET A 69 2.97 2.67 -2.01
N GLU A 70 3.09 2.14 -3.23
CA GLU A 70 4.35 2.05 -3.96
C GLU A 70 4.96 3.43 -4.22
N ILE A 71 4.14 4.42 -4.58
CA ILE A 71 4.58 5.81 -4.77
C ILE A 71 5.11 6.40 -3.45
N VAL A 72 4.39 6.17 -2.34
CA VAL A 72 4.80 6.66 -1.02
C VAL A 72 6.08 5.97 -0.55
N GLU A 73 6.22 4.67 -0.84
CA GLU A 73 7.44 3.90 -0.56
C GLU A 73 8.63 4.50 -1.30
N MET A 74 8.50 4.75 -2.60
CA MET A 74 9.53 5.36 -3.42
C MET A 74 9.97 6.73 -2.87
N TYR A 75 9.03 7.57 -2.45
CA TYR A 75 9.38 8.86 -1.84
C TYR A 75 10.08 8.71 -0.48
N CYS A 76 9.65 7.74 0.33
CA CYS A 76 10.30 7.45 1.61
C CYS A 76 11.74 6.94 1.40
N ASP A 77 11.98 6.13 0.36
CA ASP A 77 13.29 5.59 0.01
C ASP A 77 14.22 6.68 -0.57
N LEU A 78 13.68 7.54 -1.43
CA LEU A 78 14.37 8.73 -1.94
C LEU A 78 14.82 9.64 -0.79
N LEU A 79 13.90 10.02 0.10
CA LEU A 79 14.22 10.86 1.26
C LEU A 79 15.25 10.21 2.18
N PHE A 80 15.16 8.90 2.38
CA PHE A 80 16.11 8.17 3.20
C PHE A 80 17.52 8.20 2.57
N SER A 81 17.61 7.96 1.26
CA SER A 81 18.87 7.91 0.51
C SER A 81 19.54 9.29 0.39
N GLU A 82 18.77 10.34 0.12
CA GLU A 82 19.29 11.71 0.03
C GLU A 82 19.84 12.23 1.37
N ILE A 83 19.17 11.91 2.49
CA ILE A 83 19.57 12.41 3.82
C ILE A 83 20.67 11.53 4.46
N TRP A 84 20.69 10.22 4.16
CA TRP A 84 21.71 9.28 4.65
C TRP A 84 22.35 8.46 3.51
N PRO A 85 23.25 9.08 2.72
CA PRO A 85 23.88 8.40 1.59
C PRO A 85 24.96 7.35 1.95
N TYR A 86 25.30 7.14 3.23
CA TYR A 86 26.31 6.14 3.66
C TYR A 86 25.93 5.47 4.99
#